data_AF-A0A937TJP6-F1
#
_entry.id   AF-A0A937TJP6-F1
#
_cell.length_a   1.000
_cell.length_b   1.000
_cell.length_c   1.000
_cell.angle_alpha   90.00
_cell.angle_beta   90.00
_cell.angle_gamma   90.00
#
_symmetry.space_group_name_H-M   'P 1'
#
loop_
_entity.id
_entity.type
_entity.pdbx_description
1 polymer ?
#
loop_
_entity_poly.entity_id
_entity_poly.type
_entity_poly.pdbx_seq_one_letter_code
_entity_poly.pdbx_strand_id
1 'polypeptide(L)'
;MRDFTLERYKSLLKAHLDRGFFFVSFEMFLEKPNRSLIIIRHDVDKLPDNSLQTAIIEHKLGIKGTYYFRSVPESFNEKIIRQIAELGHEIGYHYKNLSTTMNDDRRLLNKKKGRSEVMKAEGRSQMSDVREQMAENVRMEKGKIERSGDRSRKNFKNTDDIPSWLFERAIEDFRIKLEKFREIYPVKTIYMLGSPLSNYDNRLLWEKYDYRDFGIIGSPCEIKYL
;
A
#
# COMPACT_ATOMS: atom_id res chain seq x y z
N MET A 1 -32.69 2.51 -11.52
CA MET A 1 -31.56 2.84 -12.43
C MET A 1 -30.28 2.49 -11.69
N ARG A 2 -29.23 1.95 -12.34
CA ARG A 2 -27.96 1.64 -11.63
C ARG A 2 -27.07 2.88 -11.61
N ASP A 3 -26.67 3.32 -10.43
CA ASP A 3 -25.93 4.58 -10.26
C ASP A 3 -24.42 4.43 -10.51
N PHE A 4 -23.89 3.21 -10.41
CA PHE A 4 -22.46 2.90 -10.58
C PHE A 4 -22.18 2.23 -11.92
N THR A 5 -22.18 3.04 -13.00
CA THR A 5 -21.85 2.60 -14.36
C THR A 5 -20.79 3.49 -14.98
N LEU A 6 -20.07 2.97 -15.98
CA LEU A 6 -19.09 3.76 -16.74
C LEU A 6 -19.72 4.99 -17.42
N GLU A 7 -20.97 4.89 -17.86
CA GLU A 7 -21.70 6.03 -18.45
C GLU A 7 -22.01 7.12 -17.43
N ARG A 8 -22.40 6.74 -16.20
CA ARG A 8 -22.60 7.71 -15.11
C ARG A 8 -21.29 8.34 -14.68
N TYR A 9 -20.22 7.55 -14.59
CA TYR A 9 -18.88 8.06 -14.31
C TYR A 9 -18.44 9.09 -15.37
N LYS A 10 -18.54 8.75 -16.66
CA LYS A 10 -18.24 9.67 -17.77
C LYS A 10 -19.08 10.96 -17.71
N SER A 11 -20.36 10.84 -17.38
CA SER A 11 -21.26 12.00 -17.25
C SER A 11 -20.84 12.91 -16.08
N LEU A 12 -20.40 12.32 -14.96
CA LEU A 12 -19.89 13.05 -13.81
C LEU A 12 -18.63 13.86 -14.18
N LEU A 13 -17.67 13.23 -14.87
CA LEU A 13 -16.44 13.90 -15.31
C LEU A 13 -16.73 15.08 -16.23
N LYS A 14 -17.57 14.86 -17.26
CA LYS A 14 -17.99 15.91 -18.18
C LYS A 14 -18.66 17.09 -17.48
N ALA A 15 -19.56 16.82 -16.54
CA ALA A 15 -20.26 17.89 -15.80
C ALA A 15 -19.30 18.81 -15.01
N HIS A 16 -18.13 18.32 -14.60
CA HIS A 16 -17.11 19.13 -13.94
C HIS A 16 -16.18 19.82 -14.95
N LEU A 17 -15.82 19.16 -16.05
CA LEU A 17 -15.10 19.80 -17.15
C LEU A 17 -15.87 21.00 -17.71
N ASP A 18 -17.19 20.85 -17.93
CA ASP A 18 -18.07 21.91 -18.45
C ASP A 18 -18.17 23.11 -17.48
N ARG A 19 -17.88 22.90 -16.19
CA ARG A 19 -17.79 23.95 -15.16
C ARG A 19 -16.40 24.58 -15.04
N GLY A 20 -15.44 24.16 -15.86
CA GLY A 20 -14.08 24.68 -15.87
C GLY A 20 -13.16 24.11 -14.78
N PHE A 21 -13.50 22.97 -14.19
CA PHE A 21 -12.56 22.29 -13.28
C PHE A 21 -11.45 21.59 -14.07
N PHE A 22 -10.22 21.69 -13.56
CA PHE A 22 -9.07 21.00 -14.12
C PHE A 22 -8.80 19.72 -13.34
N PHE A 23 -8.69 18.60 -14.04
CA PHE A 23 -8.32 17.35 -13.41
C PHE A 23 -6.81 17.16 -13.46
N VAL A 24 -6.22 16.90 -12.30
CA VAL A 24 -4.78 16.68 -12.16
C VAL A 24 -4.51 15.42 -11.37
N SER A 25 -3.36 14.81 -11.67
CA SER A 25 -2.84 13.73 -10.86
C SER A 25 -2.37 14.27 -9.50
N PHE A 26 -2.16 13.37 -8.55
CA PHE A 26 -1.65 13.73 -7.24
C PHE A 26 -0.24 14.32 -7.32
N GLU A 27 0.65 13.73 -8.11
CA GLU A 27 1.99 14.28 -8.38
C GLU A 27 1.92 15.72 -8.90
N MET A 28 1.08 15.98 -9.92
CA MET A 28 0.91 17.33 -10.47
C MET A 28 0.36 18.33 -9.44
N PHE A 29 -0.56 17.89 -8.58
CA PHE A 29 -1.09 18.72 -7.51
C PHE A 29 0.00 19.16 -6.53
N LEU A 30 0.94 18.26 -6.18
CA LEU A 30 2.05 18.57 -5.28
C LEU A 30 3.01 19.61 -5.89
N GLU A 31 3.19 19.62 -7.21
CA GLU A 31 4.06 20.58 -7.89
C GLU A 31 3.42 21.98 -8.05
N LYS A 32 2.13 22.04 -8.38
CA LYS A 32 1.43 23.30 -8.72
C LYS A 32 -0.01 23.33 -8.19
N PRO A 33 -0.21 23.61 -6.90
CA PRO A 33 -1.55 23.78 -6.37
C PRO A 33 -2.20 25.06 -6.95
N ASN A 34 -3.37 24.91 -7.59
CA ASN A 34 -4.17 26.00 -8.17
C ASN A 34 -5.63 25.91 -7.65
N ARG A 35 -6.40 26.99 -7.76
CA ARG A 35 -7.67 27.22 -7.03
C ARG A 35 -8.93 26.56 -7.62
N SER A 36 -8.83 25.77 -8.69
CA SER A 36 -9.98 25.03 -9.26
C SER A 36 -9.58 23.65 -9.80
N LEU A 37 -8.97 22.84 -8.94
CA LEU A 37 -8.47 21.50 -9.30
C LEU A 37 -9.35 20.40 -8.71
N ILE A 38 -9.47 19.30 -9.43
CA ILE A 38 -10.00 18.04 -8.94
C ILE A 38 -8.91 16.98 -9.07
N ILE A 39 -8.62 16.29 -7.98
CA ILE A 39 -7.73 15.14 -7.98
C ILE A 39 -8.60 13.88 -8.03
N ILE A 40 -8.46 13.09 -9.09
CA ILE A 40 -9.09 11.77 -9.18
C ILE A 40 -8.09 10.71 -8.78
N ARG A 41 -8.51 9.87 -7.83
CA ARG A 41 -7.69 8.77 -7.32
C ARG A 41 -8.51 7.49 -7.37
N HIS A 42 -7.87 6.40 -7.79
CA HIS A 42 -8.49 5.09 -7.89
C HIS A 42 -7.74 4.07 -7.05
N ASP A 43 -8.47 3.36 -6.21
CA ASP A 43 -7.95 2.19 -5.53
C ASP A 43 -8.10 0.98 -6.44
N VAL A 44 -6.99 0.44 -6.93
CA VAL A 44 -7.00 -0.74 -7.79
C VAL A 44 -6.93 -1.98 -6.92
N ASP A 45 -8.09 -2.51 -6.54
CA ASP A 45 -8.21 -3.69 -5.67
C ASP A 45 -8.26 -5.01 -6.45
N LYS A 46 -9.46 -5.61 -6.60
CA LYS A 46 -9.61 -7.01 -7.09
C LYS A 46 -9.79 -7.13 -8.60
N LEU A 47 -10.20 -6.05 -9.26
CA LEU A 47 -10.61 -6.05 -10.66
C LEU A 47 -9.88 -4.92 -11.40
N PRO A 48 -8.58 -5.11 -11.70
CA PRO A 48 -7.78 -4.08 -12.36
C PRO A 48 -8.31 -3.70 -13.75
N ASP A 49 -8.99 -4.60 -14.45
CA ASP A 49 -9.62 -4.30 -15.75
C ASP A 49 -10.67 -3.18 -15.66
N ASN A 50 -11.42 -3.10 -14.55
CA ASN A 50 -12.38 -2.00 -14.34
C ASN A 50 -11.66 -0.66 -14.20
N SER A 51 -10.49 -0.67 -13.55
CA SER A 51 -9.65 0.53 -13.41
C SER A 51 -9.11 0.95 -14.78
N LEU A 52 -8.71 -0.01 -15.62
CA LEU A 52 -8.31 0.28 -16.99
C LEU A 52 -9.44 0.90 -17.81
N GLN A 53 -10.69 0.45 -17.66
CA GLN A 53 -11.83 1.07 -18.35
C GLN A 53 -12.05 2.52 -17.92
N THR A 54 -11.90 2.83 -16.62
CA THR A 54 -11.96 4.22 -16.15
C THR A 54 -10.80 5.07 -16.70
N ALA A 55 -9.58 4.51 -16.77
CA ALA A 55 -8.41 5.19 -17.31
C ALA A 55 -8.60 5.53 -18.80
N ILE A 56 -9.13 4.59 -19.58
CA ILE A 56 -9.46 4.83 -21.00
C ILE A 56 -10.48 5.97 -21.14
N ILE A 57 -11.49 6.05 -20.28
CA ILE A 57 -12.49 7.14 -20.31
C ILE A 57 -11.83 8.48 -19.96
N GLU A 58 -11.04 8.51 -18.91
CA GLU A 58 -10.34 9.73 -18.46
C GLU A 58 -9.38 10.23 -19.52
N HIS A 59 -8.53 9.37 -20.07
CA HIS A 59 -7.62 9.70 -21.16
C HIS A 59 -8.37 10.30 -22.36
N LYS A 60 -9.49 9.69 -22.77
CA LYS A 60 -10.33 10.21 -23.87
C LYS A 60 -10.94 11.59 -23.57
N LEU A 61 -11.04 11.98 -22.30
CA LEU A 61 -11.50 13.28 -21.86
C LEU A 61 -10.34 14.26 -21.57
N GLY A 62 -9.09 13.86 -21.81
CA GLY A 62 -7.90 14.66 -21.50
C GLY A 62 -7.59 14.76 -19.99
N ILE A 63 -8.16 13.86 -19.18
CA ILE A 63 -8.02 13.82 -17.73
C ILE A 63 -6.83 12.92 -17.36
N LYS A 64 -6.04 13.36 -16.37
CA LYS A 64 -5.00 12.55 -15.73
C LYS A 64 -5.38 12.23 -14.29
N GLY A 65 -5.88 11.02 -14.06
CA GLY A 65 -6.03 10.44 -12.72
C GLY A 65 -4.77 9.75 -12.17
N THR A 66 -4.84 9.38 -10.89
CA THR A 66 -3.83 8.59 -10.17
C THR A 66 -4.39 7.23 -9.77
N TYR A 67 -3.68 6.15 -10.08
CA TYR A 67 -4.11 4.77 -9.81
C TYR A 67 -3.19 4.09 -8.79
N TYR A 68 -3.73 3.77 -7.61
CA TYR A 68 -3.00 3.14 -6.52
C TYR A 68 -3.17 1.63 -6.56
N PHE A 69 -2.11 0.93 -6.94
CA PHE A 69 -2.06 -0.53 -7.02
C PHE A 69 -1.50 -1.15 -5.75
N ARG A 70 -2.04 -2.30 -5.36
CA ARG A 70 -1.54 -3.09 -4.24
C ARG A 70 -0.49 -4.08 -4.75
N SER A 71 0.46 -4.43 -3.90
CA SER A 71 1.50 -5.41 -4.19
C SER A 71 1.03 -6.88 -4.04
N VAL A 72 -0.25 -7.17 -4.31
CA VAL A 72 -0.85 -8.51 -4.21
C VAL A 72 -1.29 -8.99 -5.59
N PRO A 73 -1.26 -10.30 -5.90
CA PRO A 73 -1.50 -10.80 -7.26
C PRO A 73 -2.84 -10.38 -7.87
N GLU A 74 -3.88 -10.20 -7.06
CA GLU A 74 -5.21 -9.81 -7.54
C GLU A 74 -5.28 -8.36 -8.04
N SER A 75 -4.33 -7.52 -7.60
CA SER A 75 -4.23 -6.11 -7.96
C SER A 75 -3.05 -5.87 -8.91
N PHE A 76 -1.89 -6.45 -8.60
CA PHE A 76 -0.62 -6.26 -9.29
C PHE A 76 -0.61 -7.00 -10.63
N ASN A 77 -1.24 -6.39 -11.63
CA ASN A 77 -1.21 -6.86 -13.01
C ASN A 77 -0.30 -5.94 -13.83
N GLU A 78 0.90 -6.41 -14.13
CA GLU A 78 1.92 -5.61 -14.83
C GLU A 78 1.45 -5.07 -16.17
N LYS A 79 0.69 -5.87 -16.93
CA LYS A 79 0.15 -5.45 -18.23
C LYS A 79 -0.79 -4.27 -18.06
N ILE A 80 -1.69 -4.34 -17.09
CA ILE A 80 -2.64 -3.26 -16.84
C ILE A 80 -1.94 -2.01 -16.28
N ILE A 81 -0.96 -2.18 -15.40
CA ILE A 81 -0.15 -1.05 -14.90
C ILE A 81 0.52 -0.32 -16.06
N ARG A 82 1.16 -1.05 -16.99
CA ARG A 82 1.79 -0.47 -18.18
C ARG A 82 0.77 0.24 -19.07
N GLN A 83 -0.38 -0.39 -19.33
CA GLN A 83 -1.43 0.23 -20.14
C GLN A 83 -1.96 1.54 -19.52
N ILE A 84 -2.21 1.58 -18.21
CA ILE A 84 -2.68 2.79 -17.53
C ILE A 84 -1.58 3.88 -17.57
N ALA A 85 -0.32 3.52 -17.38
CA ALA A 85 0.80 4.44 -17.49
C ALA A 85 0.98 5.00 -18.91
N GLU A 86 0.83 4.17 -19.95
CA GLU A 86 0.91 4.56 -21.36
C GLU A 86 -0.23 5.53 -21.76
N LEU A 87 -1.39 5.43 -21.11
CA LEU A 87 -2.47 6.42 -21.21
C LEU A 87 -2.13 7.76 -20.51
N GLY A 88 -0.97 7.89 -19.88
CA GLY A 88 -0.48 9.12 -19.27
C GLY A 88 -0.99 9.36 -17.85
N HIS A 89 -1.55 8.33 -17.21
CA HIS A 89 -1.96 8.38 -15.81
C HIS A 89 -0.78 8.15 -14.85
N GLU A 90 -0.92 8.64 -13.64
CA GLU A 90 0.03 8.39 -12.56
C GLU A 90 -0.24 7.01 -11.93
N ILE A 91 0.83 6.25 -11.69
CA ILE A 91 0.77 5.00 -10.92
C ILE A 91 1.35 5.26 -9.53
N GLY A 92 0.59 4.90 -8.51
CA GLY A 92 0.99 4.97 -7.11
C GLY A 92 1.00 3.60 -6.43
N TYR A 93 1.73 3.50 -5.32
CA TYR A 93 1.75 2.28 -4.51
C TYR A 93 0.74 2.36 -3.35
N HIS A 94 -0.24 1.46 -3.35
CA HIS A 94 -1.22 1.27 -2.29
C HIS A 94 -0.69 0.31 -1.21
N TYR A 95 -0.04 0.86 -0.20
CA TYR A 95 0.78 0.10 0.75
C TYR A 95 -0.02 -0.37 1.98
N LYS A 96 0.39 -1.50 2.56
CA LYS A 96 -0.26 -2.15 3.73
C LYS A 96 0.71 -2.94 4.60
N ASN A 97 1.97 -2.55 4.62
CA ASN A 97 3.07 -3.44 5.01
C ASN A 97 3.01 -3.81 6.49
N LEU A 98 2.79 -2.85 7.38
CA LEU A 98 2.74 -3.10 8.84
C LEU A 98 1.69 -4.17 9.21
N SER A 99 0.47 -3.97 8.75
CA SER A 99 -0.63 -4.90 9.01
C SER A 99 -0.49 -6.24 8.27
N THR A 100 0.16 -6.26 7.10
CA THR A 100 0.39 -7.48 6.32
C THR A 100 1.48 -8.35 6.95
N THR A 101 2.62 -7.74 7.33
CA THR A 101 3.74 -8.41 7.98
C THR A 101 3.31 -9.15 9.24
N MET A 102 2.45 -8.54 10.07
CA MET A 102 1.94 -9.22 11.27
C MET A 102 1.04 -10.42 10.94
N ASN A 103 0.19 -10.31 9.91
CA ASN A 103 -0.70 -11.39 9.50
C ASN A 103 0.06 -12.57 8.90
N ASP A 104 1.09 -12.30 8.10
CA ASP A 104 1.95 -13.34 7.53
C ASP A 104 2.68 -14.11 8.62
N ASP A 105 3.14 -13.41 9.65
CA ASP A 105 3.78 -14.05 10.80
C ASP A 105 2.82 -14.89 11.64
N ARG A 106 1.59 -14.42 11.89
CA ARG A 106 0.55 -15.24 12.53
C ARG A 106 0.27 -16.51 11.72
N ARG A 107 0.21 -16.41 10.39
CA ARG A 107 0.00 -17.58 9.51
C ARG A 107 1.18 -18.55 9.54
N LEU A 108 2.41 -18.06 9.56
CA LEU A 108 3.62 -18.89 9.66
C LEU A 108 3.72 -19.61 11.02
N LEU A 109 3.35 -18.94 12.11
CA LEU A 109 3.28 -19.55 13.45
C LEU A 109 2.22 -20.65 13.53
N ASN A 110 1.03 -20.40 12.99
CA ASN A 110 -0.04 -21.40 12.95
C ASN A 110 0.32 -22.61 12.08
N LYS A 111 1.00 -22.40 10.94
CA LYS A 111 1.55 -23.49 10.11
C LYS A 111 2.65 -24.27 10.82
N LYS A 112 3.48 -23.63 11.66
CA LYS A 112 4.52 -24.31 12.45
C LYS A 112 3.95 -25.10 13.64
N LYS A 113 2.90 -24.63 14.31
CA LYS A 113 2.17 -25.43 15.32
C LYS A 113 1.57 -26.71 14.73
N GLY A 114 1.18 -26.69 13.45
CA GLY A 114 0.77 -27.90 12.72
C GLY A 114 1.91 -28.71 12.08
N ARG A 115 3.16 -28.21 12.09
CA ARG A 115 4.35 -28.87 11.51
C ARG A 115 5.38 -29.30 12.55
N SER A 116 5.29 -28.89 13.82
CA SER A 116 6.24 -29.33 14.85
C SER A 116 6.08 -30.81 15.24
N GLU A 117 5.18 -31.55 14.60
CA GLU A 117 5.16 -33.01 14.64
C GLU A 117 6.12 -33.66 13.63
N VAL A 118 6.70 -32.92 12.67
CA VAL A 118 7.53 -33.54 11.61
C VAL A 118 8.78 -32.70 11.32
N MET A 119 9.88 -33.16 11.93
CA MET A 119 11.28 -33.10 11.49
C MET A 119 12.14 -31.86 11.83
N LYS A 120 13.26 -32.19 12.49
CA LYS A 120 14.49 -31.43 12.73
C LYS A 120 15.46 -31.57 11.54
N ALA A 121 16.43 -30.64 11.52
CA ALA A 121 17.76 -30.72 10.88
C ALA A 121 17.78 -30.33 9.36
N GLU A 122 18.73 -29.60 8.77
CA GLU A 122 20.13 -29.20 9.09
C GLU A 122 20.55 -27.89 8.36
N GLY A 123 21.58 -27.20 8.90
CA GLY A 123 22.66 -26.50 8.17
C GLY A 123 22.44 -25.08 7.59
N ARG A 124 23.10 -24.03 8.13
CA ARG A 124 23.13 -22.66 7.56
C ARG A 124 24.45 -21.89 7.80
N SER A 125 24.72 -20.89 6.94
CA SER A 125 25.98 -20.14 6.82
C SER A 125 25.92 -18.68 7.33
N GLN A 126 27.05 -17.99 7.41
CA GLN A 126 27.23 -16.73 8.16
C GLN A 126 26.37 -15.50 7.77
N MET A 127 25.84 -15.42 6.54
CA MET A 127 24.93 -14.31 6.15
C MET A 127 23.45 -14.63 6.45
N SER A 128 23.12 -15.92 6.62
CA SER A 128 21.84 -16.32 7.21
C SER A 128 21.77 -16.01 8.70
N ASP A 129 22.91 -15.90 9.39
CA ASP A 129 22.95 -15.80 10.85
C ASP A 129 22.38 -14.47 11.38
N VAL A 130 22.60 -13.34 10.71
CA VAL A 130 22.02 -12.04 11.14
C VAL A 130 20.49 -12.04 10.98
N ARG A 131 19.99 -12.56 9.85
CA ARG A 131 18.54 -12.70 9.60
C ARG A 131 17.90 -13.73 10.53
N GLU A 132 18.63 -14.79 10.86
CA GLU A 132 18.16 -15.86 11.74
C GLU A 132 18.15 -15.44 13.21
N GLN A 133 19.16 -14.70 13.65
CA GLN A 133 19.25 -14.13 15.00
C GLN A 133 18.22 -13.01 15.21
N MET A 134 17.98 -12.18 14.20
CA MET A 134 16.87 -11.22 14.19
C MET A 134 15.52 -11.95 14.25
N ALA A 135 15.35 -13.04 13.50
CA ALA A 135 14.16 -13.88 13.54
C ALA A 135 13.98 -14.63 14.88
N GLU A 136 15.05 -14.99 15.58
CA GLU A 136 15.04 -15.63 16.90
C GLU A 136 14.66 -14.62 18.00
N ASN A 137 15.23 -13.40 17.94
CA ASN A 137 14.87 -12.31 18.85
C ASN A 137 13.41 -11.89 18.68
N VAL A 138 12.93 -11.81 17.43
CA VAL A 138 11.52 -11.64 17.08
C VAL A 138 10.65 -12.74 17.71
N ARG A 139 11.07 -14.01 17.69
CA ARG A 139 10.33 -15.14 18.29
C ARG A 139 10.23 -15.02 19.81
N MET A 140 11.31 -14.61 20.46
CA MET A 140 11.37 -14.44 21.91
C MET A 140 10.47 -13.30 22.39
N GLU A 141 10.43 -12.18 21.66
CA GLU A 141 9.58 -11.03 21.99
C GLU A 141 8.09 -11.34 21.73
N LYS A 142 7.78 -12.11 20.67
CA LYS A 142 6.42 -12.64 20.39
C LYS A 142 5.87 -13.53 21.51
N GLY A 143 6.72 -14.39 22.10
CA GLY A 143 6.32 -15.26 23.21
C GLY A 143 5.88 -14.50 24.46
N LYS A 144 6.37 -13.26 24.66
CA LYS A 144 5.96 -12.39 25.77
C LYS A 144 4.58 -11.77 25.53
N ILE A 145 4.26 -11.39 24.29
CA ILE A 145 2.96 -10.79 23.92
C ILE A 145 1.82 -11.81 24.02
N GLU A 146 2.04 -13.06 23.57
CA GLU A 146 1.02 -14.13 23.61
C GLU A 146 0.66 -14.59 25.03
N ARG A 147 1.59 -14.52 26.00
CA ARG A 147 1.35 -14.91 27.40
C ARG A 147 0.50 -13.92 28.18
N SER A 148 0.24 -12.72 27.64
CA SER A 148 -0.47 -11.66 28.35
C SER A 148 -1.99 -11.86 28.47
N GLY A 149 -2.58 -12.92 27.90
CA GLY A 149 -3.93 -13.41 28.21
C GLY A 149 -5.11 -12.48 27.85
N ASP A 150 -4.85 -11.26 27.40
CA ASP A 150 -5.84 -10.23 27.13
C ASP A 150 -6.45 -10.38 25.73
N ARG A 151 -7.70 -10.84 25.67
CA ARG A 151 -8.48 -11.09 24.44
C ARG A 151 -9.21 -9.85 23.92
N SER A 152 -8.99 -8.68 24.50
CA SER A 152 -9.53 -7.42 23.96
C SER A 152 -8.82 -7.06 22.64
N ARG A 153 -9.57 -6.56 21.64
CA ARG A 153 -8.98 -6.02 20.40
C ARG A 153 -8.20 -4.75 20.74
N LYS A 154 -6.92 -4.90 21.10
CA LYS A 154 -6.01 -3.75 21.23
C LYS A 154 -5.83 -3.13 19.85
N ASN A 155 -6.36 -1.93 19.66
CA ASN A 155 -6.04 -1.10 18.51
C ASN A 155 -4.73 -0.38 18.82
N PHE A 156 -3.64 -0.84 18.22
CA PHE A 156 -2.33 -0.21 18.35
C PHE A 156 -2.32 1.05 17.48
N LYS A 157 -2.47 2.20 18.13
CA LYS A 157 -2.50 3.53 17.50
C LYS A 157 -1.25 4.35 17.76
N ASN A 158 -0.31 3.83 18.56
CA ASN A 158 0.93 4.51 18.91
C ASN A 158 2.13 3.61 18.57
N THR A 159 3.27 4.20 18.23
CA THR A 159 4.51 3.51 17.90
C THR A 159 5.08 2.72 19.06
N ASP A 160 4.93 3.23 20.29
CA ASP A 160 5.53 2.64 21.50
C ASP A 160 4.99 1.25 21.84
N ASP A 161 3.75 0.97 21.41
CA ASP A 161 3.09 -0.31 21.66
C ASP A 161 3.43 -1.38 20.61
N ILE A 162 4.17 -1.01 19.56
CA ILE A 162 4.50 -1.89 18.45
C ILE A 162 5.98 -2.29 18.52
N PRO A 163 6.29 -3.60 18.55
CA PRO A 163 7.67 -4.06 18.63
C PRO A 163 8.56 -3.53 17.48
N SER A 164 9.78 -3.12 17.79
CA SER A 164 10.73 -2.57 16.82
C SER A 164 10.96 -3.47 15.61
N TRP A 165 11.01 -4.79 15.83
CA TRP A 165 11.20 -5.75 14.74
C TRP A 165 10.07 -5.75 13.70
N LEU A 166 8.83 -5.40 14.11
CA LEU A 166 7.70 -5.37 13.18
C LEU A 166 7.87 -4.19 12.22
N PHE A 167 8.33 -3.05 12.72
CA PHE A 167 8.66 -1.88 11.92
C PHE A 167 9.80 -2.18 10.93
N GLU A 168 10.90 -2.77 11.40
CA GLU A 168 12.06 -3.11 10.58
C GLU A 168 11.70 -4.05 9.43
N ARG A 169 10.84 -5.04 9.71
CA ARG A 169 10.38 -5.96 8.66
C ARG A 169 9.35 -5.32 7.73
N ALA A 170 8.46 -4.48 8.26
CA ALA A 170 7.45 -3.80 7.45
C ALA A 170 8.09 -2.78 6.49
N ILE A 171 9.13 -2.05 6.92
CA ILE A 171 9.82 -1.10 6.06
C ILE A 171 10.64 -1.80 4.98
N GLU A 172 11.28 -2.93 5.30
CA GLU A 172 12.01 -3.72 4.31
C GLU A 172 11.05 -4.34 3.27
N ASP A 173 9.91 -4.87 3.72
CA ASP A 173 8.86 -5.36 2.81
C ASP A 173 8.29 -4.22 1.94
N PHE A 174 8.11 -3.02 2.49
CA PHE A 174 7.72 -1.83 1.73
C PHE A 174 8.75 -1.51 0.64
N ARG A 175 10.04 -1.47 0.99
CA ARG A 175 11.14 -1.20 0.07
C ARG A 175 11.16 -2.20 -1.09
N ILE A 176 11.13 -3.49 -0.79
CA ILE A 176 11.13 -4.57 -1.80
C ILE A 176 9.93 -4.44 -2.75
N LYS A 177 8.74 -4.15 -2.20
CA LYS A 177 7.52 -4.03 -3.01
C LYS A 177 7.52 -2.76 -3.85
N LEU A 178 8.04 -1.65 -3.33
CA LEU A 178 8.20 -0.41 -4.08
C LEU A 178 9.15 -0.60 -5.28
N GLU A 179 10.27 -1.29 -5.09
CA GLU A 179 11.21 -1.59 -6.18
C GLU A 179 10.56 -2.41 -7.31
N LYS A 180 9.69 -3.37 -6.96
CA LYS A 180 8.90 -4.11 -7.98
C LYS A 180 7.99 -3.21 -8.79
N PHE A 181 7.40 -2.18 -8.19
CA PHE A 181 6.64 -1.19 -8.96
C PHE A 181 7.56 -0.38 -9.88
N ARG A 182 8.76 -0.02 -9.41
CA ARG A 182 9.75 0.77 -10.15
C ARG A 182 10.38 0.07 -11.34
N GLU A 183 10.38 -1.27 -11.35
CA GLU A 183 10.69 -2.06 -12.55
C GLU A 183 9.69 -1.82 -13.71
N ILE A 184 8.50 -1.31 -13.40
CA ILE A 184 7.40 -1.10 -14.37
C ILE A 184 7.17 0.39 -14.63
N TYR A 185 7.09 1.19 -13.57
CA TYR A 185 6.78 2.62 -13.61
C TYR A 185 7.52 3.35 -12.47
N PRO A 186 8.09 4.54 -12.69
CA PRO A 186 8.81 5.29 -11.67
C PRO A 186 7.85 5.85 -10.60
N VAL A 187 7.38 4.99 -9.70
CA VAL A 187 6.43 5.36 -8.63
C VAL A 187 7.09 6.36 -7.67
N LYS A 188 6.43 7.50 -7.50
CA LYS A 188 6.82 8.59 -6.61
C LYS A 188 5.79 8.92 -5.53
N THR A 189 4.57 8.38 -5.63
CA THR A 189 3.51 8.64 -4.65
C THR A 189 2.99 7.33 -4.07
N ILE A 190 2.60 7.41 -2.80
CA ILE A 190 2.08 6.26 -2.06
C ILE A 190 0.75 6.60 -1.41
N TYR A 191 -0.09 5.61 -1.23
CA TYR A 191 -1.36 5.77 -0.53
C TYR A 191 -1.56 4.62 0.45
N MET A 192 -2.06 4.94 1.63
CA MET A 192 -2.20 3.96 2.70
C MET A 192 -3.49 3.17 2.53
N LEU A 193 -3.37 1.84 2.46
CA LEU A 193 -4.52 0.96 2.44
C LEU A 193 -5.07 0.79 3.85
N GLY A 194 -6.27 1.34 4.03
CA GLY A 194 -7.06 1.14 5.24
C GLY A 194 -7.24 -0.35 5.54
N SER A 195 -7.10 -0.70 6.81
CA SER A 195 -7.36 -2.07 7.27
C SER A 195 -8.20 -2.07 8.53
N PRO A 196 -9.52 -1.81 8.43
CA PRO A 196 -10.41 -1.66 9.59
C PRO A 196 -10.42 -2.87 10.54
N LEU A 197 -10.09 -4.07 10.02
CA LEU A 197 -10.02 -5.31 10.79
C LEU A 197 -8.62 -5.60 11.37
N SER A 198 -7.62 -4.79 11.03
CA SER A 198 -6.28 -4.93 11.62
C SER A 198 -6.17 -4.06 12.86
N ASN A 199 -5.43 -4.58 13.84
CA ASN A 199 -5.07 -3.83 15.04
C ASN A 199 -3.96 -2.80 14.78
N TYR A 200 -3.41 -2.73 13.56
CA TYR A 200 -2.25 -1.91 13.21
C TYR A 200 -2.60 -0.88 12.15
N ASP A 201 -2.29 0.38 12.43
CA ASP A 201 -2.38 1.47 11.46
C ASP A 201 -1.07 1.54 10.64
N ASN A 202 -1.17 1.38 9.32
CA ASN A 202 0.00 1.39 8.45
C ASN A 202 0.67 2.77 8.35
N ARG A 203 0.01 3.85 8.77
CA ARG A 203 0.61 5.20 8.81
C ARG A 203 1.71 5.32 9.86
N LEU A 204 1.66 4.48 10.92
CA LEU A 204 2.68 4.49 11.98
C LEU A 204 4.09 4.17 11.46
N LEU A 205 4.19 3.56 10.27
CA LEU A 205 5.48 3.36 9.62
C LEU A 205 6.20 4.70 9.39
N TRP A 206 5.46 5.75 9.07
CA TRP A 206 6.00 7.08 8.77
C TRP A 206 6.22 7.96 10.01
N GLU A 207 5.78 7.51 11.18
CA GLU A 207 6.18 8.13 12.45
C GLU A 207 7.62 7.73 12.84
N LYS A 208 8.11 6.59 12.32
CA LYS A 208 9.45 6.06 12.59
C LYS A 208 10.45 6.24 11.44
N TYR A 209 9.97 6.25 10.20
CA TYR A 209 10.79 6.38 8.99
C TYR A 209 10.30 7.55 8.13
N ASP A 210 11.19 8.19 7.37
CA ASP A 210 10.77 9.16 6.36
C ASP A 210 10.55 8.46 5.01
N TYR A 211 9.34 8.56 4.45
CA TYR A 211 9.07 7.99 3.12
C TYR A 211 9.89 8.70 2.02
N ARG A 212 10.37 9.93 2.26
CA ARG A 212 11.21 10.69 1.33
C ARG A 212 12.57 10.03 1.10
N ASP A 213 13.08 9.28 2.07
CA ASP A 213 14.30 8.48 1.93
C ASP A 213 14.17 7.43 0.82
N PHE A 214 12.94 7.04 0.49
CA PHE A 214 12.62 6.11 -0.58
C PHE A 214 12.35 6.81 -1.91
N GLY A 215 12.54 8.13 -2.02
CA GLY A 215 12.22 8.91 -3.22
C GLY A 215 10.73 9.13 -3.45
N ILE A 216 9.92 9.05 -2.38
CA ILE A 216 8.49 9.34 -2.43
C ILE A 216 8.25 10.81 -2.11
N ILE A 217 7.50 11.50 -2.97
CA ILE A 217 7.25 12.94 -2.86
C ILE A 217 6.02 13.29 -2.03
N GLY A 218 5.10 12.33 -1.83
CA GLY A 218 3.96 12.55 -0.95
C GLY A 218 2.98 11.38 -0.87
N SER A 219 2.10 11.49 0.12
CA SER A 219 0.93 10.63 0.29
C SER A 219 -0.34 11.46 0.48
N PRO A 220 -1.45 11.12 -0.21
CA PRO A 220 -2.72 11.83 -0.02
C PRO A 220 -3.26 11.80 1.42
N CYS A 221 -2.89 10.78 2.22
CA CYS A 221 -3.31 10.67 3.61
C CYS A 221 -2.62 11.67 4.56
N GLU A 222 -1.57 12.35 4.09
CA GLU A 222 -0.68 13.18 4.92
C GLU A 222 -0.74 14.66 4.55
N ILE A 223 -1.64 15.05 3.66
CA ILE A 223 -1.96 16.46 3.44
C ILE A 223 -2.70 16.97 4.68
N LYS A 224 -1.92 17.42 5.66
CA LYS A 224 -2.40 18.34 6.68
C LYS A 224 -2.63 19.66 5.94
N TYR A 225 -3.90 20.07 5.89
CA TYR A 225 -4.41 21.25 5.20
C TYR A 225 -3.35 22.34 4.99
N LEU A 226 -3.10 22.65 3.71
CA LEU A 226 -2.47 23.90 3.28
C LEU A 226 -3.27 25.10 3.83
#